data_AF-E4T4B0-F1
#
_entry.id   AF-E4T4B0-F1
#
_cell.length_a   1.000
_cell.length_b   1.000
_cell.length_c   1.000
_cell.angle_alpha   90.00
_cell.angle_beta   90.00
_cell.angle_gamma   90.00
#
_symmetry.space_group_name_H-M   'P 1'
#
loop_
_entity.id
_entity.type
_entity.pdbx_description
1 polymer ?
#
loop_
_entity_poly.entity_id
_entity_poly.type
_entity_poly.pdbx_seq_one_letter_code
_entity_poly.pdbx_strand_id
1 'polypeptide(L)'
;MKKNENILLENIGNELPFSVPENYFDQFALQMEEQIGYKHTHNHKIFRIWMSVAAVFVGVLIVGQVFYSTHQRNLAKNAENYESYVLSQVDESSLLDYYVEPNTK
;
A
#
# COMPACT_ATOMS: atom_id res chain seq x y z
N MET A 1 41.58 -72.40 44.66
CA MET A 1 40.17 -71.98 44.88
C MET A 1 40.09 -70.48 44.59
N LYS A 2 39.26 -70.06 43.64
CA LYS A 2 39.04 -68.63 43.32
C LYS A 2 38.11 -68.02 44.39
N LYS A 3 38.50 -66.87 44.93
CA LYS A 3 37.77 -66.11 45.95
C LYS A 3 36.63 -65.37 45.26
N ASN A 4 35.39 -65.67 45.64
CA ASN A 4 34.20 -64.98 45.13
C ASN A 4 34.07 -63.66 45.90
N GLU A 5 34.36 -62.55 45.24
CA GLU A 5 34.14 -61.22 45.80
C GLU A 5 32.68 -60.85 45.59
N ASN A 6 31.93 -60.79 46.69
CA ASN A 6 30.51 -60.47 46.68
C ASN A 6 30.34 -59.02 46.23
N ILE A 7 29.62 -58.79 45.13
CA ILE A 7 29.32 -57.45 44.62
C ILE A 7 28.40 -56.77 45.63
N LEU A 8 28.91 -55.77 46.35
CA LEU A 8 28.13 -54.96 47.28
C LEU A 8 27.25 -53.98 46.49
N LEU A 9 25.93 -54.20 46.53
CA LEU A 9 24.92 -53.35 45.88
C LEU A 9 24.96 -51.89 46.34
N GLU A 10 25.50 -51.63 47.54
CA GLU A 10 25.73 -50.30 48.10
C GLU A 10 26.66 -49.43 47.24
N ASN A 11 27.54 -50.05 46.43
CA ASN A 11 28.45 -49.32 45.54
C ASN A 11 27.88 -49.09 44.14
N ILE A 12 26.67 -49.58 43.85
CA ILE A 12 26.06 -49.50 42.52
C ILE A 12 25.04 -48.35 42.52
N GLY A 13 25.25 -47.35 41.66
CA GLY A 13 24.32 -46.23 41.46
C GLY A 13 24.52 -45.02 42.38
N ASN A 14 25.57 -45.03 43.21
CA ASN A 14 25.97 -43.88 44.04
C ASN A 14 26.86 -42.87 43.30
N GLU A 15 27.19 -43.15 42.03
CA GLU A 15 27.85 -42.23 41.13
C GLU A 15 26.81 -41.38 40.40
N LEU A 16 26.96 -40.04 40.46
CA LEU A 16 26.13 -39.10 39.70
C LEU A 16 26.37 -39.32 38.20
N PRO A 17 25.43 -39.93 37.46
CA PRO A 17 25.68 -40.37 36.08
C PRO A 17 25.65 -39.20 35.09
N PHE A 18 25.18 -38.04 35.52
CA PHE A 18 25.18 -36.80 34.76
C PHE A 18 25.54 -35.65 35.69
N SER A 19 26.41 -34.77 35.18
CA SER A 19 26.68 -33.47 35.79
C SER A 19 26.31 -32.40 34.78
N VAL A 20 25.70 -31.33 35.28
CA VAL A 20 25.24 -30.22 34.46
C VAL A 20 26.28 -29.11 34.55
N PRO A 21 26.66 -28.45 33.44
CA PRO A 21 27.55 -27.29 33.48
C PRO A 21 26.98 -26.16 34.34
N GLU A 22 27.85 -25.29 34.84
CA GLU A 22 27.40 -24.09 35.55
C GLU A 22 26.54 -23.20 34.64
N ASN A 23 25.48 -22.61 35.22
CA ASN A 23 24.51 -21.74 34.54
C ASN A 23 23.76 -22.38 33.35
N TYR A 24 23.73 -23.72 33.24
CA TYR A 24 22.99 -24.42 32.17
C TYR A 24 21.52 -24.02 32.11
N PHE A 25 20.83 -23.96 33.25
CA PHE A 25 19.40 -23.65 33.30
C PHE A 25 19.10 -22.20 32.92
N ASP A 26 19.99 -21.27 33.26
CA ASP A 26 19.85 -19.86 32.90
C ASP A 26 20.03 -19.65 31.39
N GLN A 27 21.03 -20.29 30.80
CA GLN A 27 21.27 -20.23 29.36
C GLN A 27 20.19 -20.96 28.55
N PHE A 28 19.70 -22.09 29.08
CA PHE A 28 18.64 -22.86 28.46
C PHE A 28 17.35 -22.04 28.33
N ALA A 29 16.96 -21.29 29.37
CA ALA A 29 15.78 -20.43 29.32
C ALA A 29 15.90 -19.35 28.23
N LEU A 30 17.05 -18.70 28.13
CA LEU A 30 17.32 -17.68 27.11
C LEU A 30 17.29 -18.25 25.68
N GLN A 31 17.91 -19.40 25.47
CA GLN A 31 17.92 -20.08 24.17
C GLN A 31 16.53 -20.57 23.76
N MET A 32 15.74 -21.04 24.73
CA MET A 32 14.35 -21.42 24.48
C MET A 32 13.54 -20.19 24.08
N GLU A 33 13.62 -19.09 24.83
CA GLU A 33 12.92 -17.84 24.51
C GLU A 33 13.31 -17.30 23.12
N GLU A 34 14.57 -17.43 22.70
CA GLU A 34 14.97 -17.04 21.34
C GLU A 34 14.32 -17.91 20.24
N GLN A 35 14.10 -19.20 20.52
CA GLN A 35 13.50 -20.15 19.57
C GLN A 35 11.97 -20.08 19.54
N ILE A 36 11.31 -19.91 20.69
CA ILE A 36 9.84 -19.87 20.80
C ILE A 36 9.29 -18.44 20.82
N GLY A 37 10.15 -17.45 21.07
CA GLY A 37 9.78 -16.05 21.06
C GLY A 37 9.31 -15.63 19.68
N TYR A 38 8.22 -14.87 19.65
CA TYR A 38 7.68 -14.31 18.42
C TYR A 38 8.74 -13.43 17.75
N LYS A 39 9.46 -14.00 16.77
CA LYS A 39 10.28 -13.21 15.86
C LYS A 39 9.35 -12.24 15.16
N HIS A 40 9.48 -10.97 15.51
CA HIS A 40 8.76 -9.88 14.86
C HIS A 40 9.28 -9.78 13.43
N THR A 41 8.74 -10.60 12.53
CA THR A 41 9.03 -10.52 11.11
C THR A 41 8.38 -9.22 10.64
N HIS A 42 9.19 -8.18 10.53
CA HIS A 42 8.70 -6.91 10.04
C HIS A 42 8.38 -7.07 8.55
N ASN A 43 7.10 -7.25 8.24
CA ASN A 43 6.58 -7.50 6.89
C ASN A 43 6.57 -6.21 6.03
N HIS A 44 7.65 -5.43 6.04
CA HIS A 44 7.80 -4.19 5.28
C HIS A 44 7.64 -4.39 3.76
N LYS A 45 7.93 -5.59 3.26
CA LYS A 45 7.83 -5.90 1.82
C LYS A 45 6.40 -5.86 1.30
N ILE A 46 5.42 -6.28 2.11
CA ILE A 46 4.01 -6.33 1.70
C ILE A 46 3.43 -4.90 1.60
N PHE A 47 3.76 -4.05 2.57
CA PHE A 47 3.37 -2.63 2.55
C PHE A 47 3.94 -1.86 1.36
N ARG A 48 5.18 -2.17 0.94
CA ARG A 48 5.81 -1.52 -0.21
C ARG A 48 5.12 -1.86 -1.54
N ILE A 49 4.66 -3.11 -1.70
CA ILE A 49 3.94 -3.56 -2.90
C ILE A 49 2.54 -2.92 -2.95
N TRP A 50 1.82 -2.89 -1.83
CA TRP A 50 0.46 -2.32 -1.77
C TRP A 50 0.45 -0.81 -2.05
N MET A 51 1.41 -0.05 -1.51
CA MET A 51 1.52 1.39 -1.81
C MET A 51 1.85 1.66 -3.29
N SER A 52 2.63 0.78 -3.92
CA SER A 52 2.99 0.96 -5.33
C SER A 52 1.76 0.81 -6.24
N VAL A 53 0.89 -0.17 -5.95
CA VAL A 53 -0.38 -0.37 -6.69
C VAL A 53 -1.32 0.81 -6.49
N ALA A 54 -1.45 1.31 -5.25
CA ALA A 54 -2.27 2.49 -4.95
C ALA A 54 -1.79 3.75 -5.71
N ALA A 55 -0.47 3.99 -5.74
CA ALA A 55 0.10 5.15 -6.43
C ALA A 55 -0.17 5.13 -7.94
N VAL A 56 -0.07 3.96 -8.60
CA VAL A 56 -0.38 3.81 -10.03
C VAL A 56 -1.86 4.10 -10.29
N PHE A 57 -2.76 3.57 -9.45
CA PHE A 57 -4.20 3.81 -9.59
C PHE A 57 -4.56 5.30 -9.49
N VAL A 58 -4.03 5.99 -8.47
CA VAL A 58 -4.23 7.44 -8.30
C VAL A 58 -3.66 8.22 -9.48
N GLY A 59 -2.48 7.84 -9.99
CA GLY A 59 -1.88 8.47 -11.17
C GLY A 59 -2.77 8.39 -12.41
N VAL A 60 -3.36 7.22 -12.68
CA VAL A 60 -4.28 7.04 -13.82
C VAL A 60 -5.53 7.92 -13.68
N LEU A 61 -6.10 8.02 -12.47
CA LEU A 61 -7.26 8.87 -12.23
C LEU A 61 -6.95 10.36 -12.44
N ILE A 62 -5.80 10.84 -11.96
CA ILE A 62 -5.39 12.24 -12.14
C ILE A 62 -5.20 12.56 -13.63
N VAL A 63 -4.47 11.71 -14.37
CA VAL A 63 -4.25 11.90 -15.80
C VAL A 63 -5.57 11.87 -16.56
N GLY A 64 -6.45 10.92 -16.25
CA GLY A 64 -7.79 10.83 -16.83
C GLY A 64 -8.63 12.08 -16.58
N GLN A 65 -8.61 12.62 -15.36
CA GLN A 65 -9.35 13.84 -15.00
C GLN A 65 -8.81 15.07 -15.74
N VAL A 66 -7.49 15.23 -15.84
CA VAL A 66 -6.87 16.33 -16.59
C VAL A 66 -7.22 16.24 -18.07
N PHE A 67 -7.13 15.03 -18.66
CA PHE A 67 -7.48 14.81 -20.05
C PHE A 67 -8.96 15.10 -20.32
N TYR A 68 -9.86 14.56 -19.51
CA TYR A 68 -11.31 14.79 -19.63
C TYR A 68 -11.67 16.26 -19.48
N SER A 69 -11.12 16.95 -18.47
CA SER A 69 -11.35 18.38 -18.27
C SER A 69 -10.85 19.21 -19.45
N THR A 70 -9.68 18.89 -19.98
CA THR A 70 -9.11 19.58 -21.16
C THR A 70 -9.96 19.34 -22.40
N HIS A 71 -10.44 18.11 -22.62
CA HIS A 71 -11.32 17.79 -23.74
C HIS A 71 -12.64 18.56 -23.67
N GLN A 72 -13.29 18.59 -22.50
CA GLN A 72 -14.52 19.36 -22.30
C GLN A 72 -14.31 20.87 -22.50
N ARG A 73 -13.19 21.41 -22.00
CA ARG A 73 -12.82 22.81 -22.23
C ARG A 73 -12.61 23.10 -23.72
N ASN A 74 -11.98 22.19 -24.46
CA ASN A 74 -11.78 22.37 -25.90
C ASN A 74 -13.09 22.29 -26.67
N LEU A 75 -14.01 21.38 -26.32
CA LEU A 75 -15.34 21.31 -26.92
C LEU A 75 -16.13 22.60 -26.66
N ALA A 76 -16.12 23.10 -25.42
CA ALA A 76 -16.79 24.35 -25.07
C ALA A 76 -16.21 25.55 -25.84
N LYS A 77 -14.87 25.68 -25.90
CA LYS A 77 -14.20 26.73 -26.69
C LYS A 77 -14.55 26.66 -28.18
N ASN A 78 -14.63 25.47 -28.76
CA ASN A 78 -14.99 25.30 -30.16
C ASN A 78 -16.44 25.72 -30.43
N ALA A 79 -17.36 25.46 -29.49
CA ALA A 79 -18.74 25.90 -29.58
C ALA A 79 -18.86 27.44 -29.50
N GLU A 80 -18.17 28.07 -28.54
CA GLU A 80 -18.14 29.54 -28.39
C GLU A 80 -17.55 30.23 -29.65
N ASN A 81 -16.46 29.69 -30.20
CA ASN A 81 -15.84 30.21 -31.42
C ASN A 81 -16.77 30.09 -32.64
N TYR A 82 -17.53 28.99 -32.74
CA TYR A 82 -18.48 28.79 -33.82
C TYR A 82 -19.64 29.79 -33.75
N GLU A 83 -20.21 30.01 -32.57
CA GLU A 83 -21.26 31.00 -32.36
C GLU A 83 -20.79 32.41 -32.72
N SER A 84 -19.59 32.80 -32.26
CA SER A 84 -18.99 34.09 -32.60
C SER A 84 -18.76 34.27 -34.10
N TYR A 85 -18.31 33.22 -34.80
CA TYR A 85 -18.12 33.24 -36.26
C TYR A 85 -19.44 33.44 -37.01
N VAL A 86 -20.52 32.77 -36.58
CA VAL A 86 -21.85 32.93 -37.19
C VAL A 86 -22.38 34.35 -36.95
N LEU A 87 -22.26 34.88 -35.73
CA LEU A 87 -22.70 36.24 -35.41
C LEU A 87 -21.92 37.31 -36.19
N SER A 88 -20.62 37.10 -36.44
CA SER A 88 -19.80 38.04 -37.21
C SER A 88 -20.21 38.17 -38.68
N GLN A 89 -20.96 37.19 -39.21
CA GLN A 89 -21.46 37.21 -40.58
C GLN A 89 -22.83 37.89 -40.68
N VAL A 90 -23.52 38.11 -39.57
CA VAL A 90 -24.81 38.82 -39.56
C VAL A 90 -24.52 40.31 -39.75
N ASP A 91 -25.12 40.89 -40.79
CA ASP A 91 -24.93 42.30 -41.11
C ASP A 91 -25.62 43.21 -40.08
N GLU A 92 -24.89 44.19 -39.56
CA GLU A 92 -25.36 45.08 -38.49
C GLU A 92 -26.56 45.92 -38.92
N SER A 93 -26.69 46.21 -40.22
CA SER A 93 -27.83 46.94 -40.79
C SER A 93 -29.16 46.20 -40.60
N SER A 94 -29.16 44.86 -40.68
CA SER A 94 -30.35 44.03 -40.48
C SER A 94 -30.82 44.00 -39.03
N LEU A 95 -29.90 44.22 -38.08
CA LEU A 95 -30.21 44.38 -36.65
C LEU A 95 -30.87 45.72 -36.35
N LEU A 96 -30.45 46.77 -37.08
CA LEU A 96 -31.00 48.11 -36.97
C LEU A 96 -32.48 48.15 -37.35
N ASP A 97 -32.88 47.44 -38.42
CA ASP A 97 -34.28 47.33 -38.82
C ASP A 97 -35.14 46.65 -37.74
N TYR A 98 -34.63 45.62 -37.05
CA TYR A 98 -35.35 44.96 -35.94
C TYR A 98 -35.59 45.89 -34.74
N TYR A 99 -34.66 46.81 -34.45
CA TYR A 99 -34.82 47.77 -33.34
C TYR A 99 -35.54 49.06 -33.73
N VAL A 100 -35.50 49.43 -35.01
CA VAL A 100 -36.16 50.63 -35.53
C VAL A 100 -37.62 50.37 -35.87
N GLU A 101 -38.04 49.11 -36.05
CA GLU A 101 -39.44 48.76 -36.22
C GLU A 101 -40.23 49.22 -34.98
N PRO A 102 -41.05 50.28 -35.08
CA PRO A 102 -41.81 50.74 -33.94
C PRO A 102 -42.80 49.63 -33.58
N ASN A 103 -42.92 49.32 -32.29
CA ASN A 103 -43.97 48.45 -31.75
C ASN A 103 -45.36 49.09 -32.02
N THR A 104 -45.82 49.07 -33.27
CA THR A 104 -47.19 49.42 -33.63
C THR A 104 -48.03 48.18 -33.41
N LYS A 105 -48.78 48.22 -32.30
CA LYS A 105 -49.93 47.35 -32.04
C LYS A 105 -50.90 47.31 -33.21
#